data_AF-A0A966NHE8-F1
#
_entry.id   AF-A0A966NHE8-F1
#
_cell.length_a   1.000
_cell.length_b   1.000
_cell.length_c   1.000
_cell.angle_alpha   90.00
_cell.angle_beta   90.00
_cell.angle_gamma   90.00
#
_symmetry.space_group_name_H-M   'P 1'
#
loop_
_entity.id
_entity.type
_entity.pdbx_description
1 polymer ?
#
loop_
_entity_poly.entity_id
_entity_poly.type
_entity_poly.pdbx_seq_one_letter_code
_entity_poly.pdbx_strand_id
1 'polypeptide(L)' 'MLAKKNGDDSWLFFVLMRGSEVEPEILKNGFRVAHEIDSNYSKLLIEAKKVGVKIALIIPGISPTGFSLRRFYLLN' A
#
# COMPACT_ATOMS: atom_id res chain seq x y z
N MET A 1 3.43 12.61 -8.45
CA MET A 1 4.84 13.01 -8.24
C MET A 1 5.03 14.51 -8.04
N LEU A 2 4.18 15.38 -8.64
CA LEU A 2 4.28 16.83 -8.47
C LEU A 2 4.30 17.30 -7.00
N ALA A 3 3.39 16.81 -6.15
CA ALA A 3 3.33 17.18 -4.72
C ALA A 3 4.69 17.00 -4.01
N LYS A 4 5.30 15.80 -4.09
CA LYS A 4 6.60 15.54 -3.46
C LYS A 4 7.72 16.39 -4.05
N LYS A 5 7.72 16.62 -5.37
CA LYS A 5 8.69 17.50 -6.05
C LYS A 5 8.54 18.98 -5.64
N ASN A 6 7.35 19.38 -5.22
CA ASN A 6 7.05 20.72 -4.71
C ASN A 6 7.36 20.88 -3.20
N GLY A 7 7.86 19.82 -2.55
CA GLY A 7 8.22 19.83 -1.13
C GLY A 7 7.14 19.28 -0.19
N ASP A 8 5.97 18.87 -0.71
CA ASP A 8 4.88 18.38 0.12
C ASP A 8 5.17 16.97 0.69
N ASP A 9 4.70 16.70 1.92
CA ASP A 9 4.65 15.32 2.39
C ASP A 9 3.61 14.55 1.57
N SER A 10 4.04 13.44 0.98
CA SER A 10 3.22 12.68 0.04
C SER A 10 3.14 11.24 0.49
N TRP A 11 1.91 10.74 0.57
CA TRP A 11 1.61 9.38 1.01
C TRP A 11 0.82 8.63 -0.05
N LEU A 12 1.13 7.35 -0.19
CA LEU A 12 0.32 6.41 -0.97
C LEU A 12 -0.15 5.30 -0.04
N PHE A 13 -1.47 5.10 0.03
CA PHE A 13 -2.07 4.07 0.87
C PHE A 13 -2.64 2.97 -0.01
N PHE A 14 -2.14 1.75 0.15
CA PHE A 14 -2.74 0.55 -0.41
C PHE A 14 -3.67 -0.07 0.62
N VAL A 15 -4.95 -0.22 0.31
CA VAL A 15 -5.92 -0.90 1.18
C VAL A 15 -6.18 -2.29 0.65
N LEU A 16 -5.78 -3.31 1.41
CA LEU A 16 -5.94 -4.70 1.01
C LEU A 16 -7.30 -5.25 1.46
N MET A 17 -8.27 -5.25 0.55
CA MET A 17 -9.63 -5.74 0.81
C MET A 17 -9.71 -7.27 0.75
N ARG A 18 -9.05 -7.96 1.68
CA ARG A 18 -9.08 -9.43 1.83
C ARG A 18 -9.80 -9.83 3.11
N GLY A 19 -10.42 -11.01 3.11
CA GLY A 19 -11.12 -11.55 4.27
C GLY A 19 -10.21 -11.65 5.51
N SER A 20 -10.80 -11.45 6.68
CA SER A 20 -10.08 -11.34 7.97
C SER A 20 -9.42 -12.63 8.45
N GLU A 21 -9.68 -13.76 7.78
CA GLU A 21 -9.20 -15.09 8.19
C GLU A 21 -7.71 -15.30 7.94
N VAL A 22 -7.07 -14.47 7.10
CA VAL A 22 -5.64 -14.56 6.83
C VAL A 22 -4.87 -13.65 7.79
N GLU A 23 -3.75 -14.15 8.32
CA GLU A 23 -2.87 -13.36 9.18
C GLU A 23 -2.26 -12.16 8.43
N PRO A 24 -2.24 -10.95 9.03
CA PRO A 24 -1.80 -9.73 8.35
C PRO A 24 -0.36 -9.79 7.86
N GLU A 25 0.51 -10.49 8.57
CA GLU A 25 1.92 -10.69 8.24
C GLU A 25 2.08 -11.47 6.92
N ILE A 26 1.24 -12.48 6.69
CA ILE A 26 1.22 -13.23 5.43
C ILE A 26 0.81 -12.30 4.29
N LEU A 27 -0.25 -11.52 4.51
CA LEU A 27 -0.76 -10.56 3.53
C LEU A 27 0.27 -9.47 3.21
N LYS A 28 0.97 -8.95 4.21
CA LYS A 28 2.05 -7.97 4.07
C LYS A 28 3.19 -8.55 3.24
N ASN A 29 3.66 -9.76 3.57
CA ASN A 29 4.79 -10.38 2.89
C ASN A 29 4.45 -10.79 1.44
N GLY A 30 3.18 -11.09 1.16
CA GLY A 30 2.69 -11.37 -0.20
C GLY A 30 2.33 -10.13 -1.01
N PHE A 31 2.28 -8.95 -0.40
CA PHE A 31 1.90 -7.73 -1.10
C PHE A 31 3.00 -7.30 -2.08
N ARG A 32 2.60 -7.19 -3.36
CA ARG A 32 3.41 -6.59 -4.42
C ARG A 32 2.50 -5.91 -5.43
N VAL A 33 3.05 -4.92 -6.13
CA VAL A 33 2.40 -4.43 -7.35
C VAL A 33 2.53 -5.48 -8.46
N ALA A 34 1.47 -5.63 -9.24
CA ALA A 34 1.42 -6.57 -10.36
C ALA A 34 2.08 -5.96 -11.60
N HIS A 35 3.42 -6.06 -11.69
CA HIS A 35 4.21 -5.59 -12.83
C HIS A 35 3.75 -6.22 -14.16
N GLU A 36 3.33 -7.47 -14.10
CA GLU A 36 2.82 -8.25 -15.23
C GLU A 36 1.49 -7.69 -15.78
N ILE A 37 0.74 -6.94 -14.99
CA ILE A 37 -0.50 -6.27 -15.42
C ILE A 37 -0.19 -4.85 -15.89
N ASP A 38 0.59 -4.09 -15.10
CA ASP A 38 0.99 -2.73 -15.43
C ASP A 38 2.45 -2.45 -15.04
N SER A 39 3.32 -2.63 -16.04
CA SER A 39 4.75 -2.39 -15.88
C SER A 39 5.08 -0.90 -15.69
N ASN A 40 4.24 0.01 -16.20
CA ASN A 40 4.47 1.45 -16.08
C ASN A 40 4.16 1.92 -14.66
N TYR A 41 3.02 1.50 -14.09
CA TYR A 41 2.70 1.79 -12.70
C TYR A 41 3.75 1.21 -11.74
N SER A 42 4.19 -0.02 -11.99
CA SER A 42 5.25 -0.66 -11.20
C SER A 42 6.56 0.16 -11.21
N LYS A 43 6.99 0.66 -12.38
CA LYS A 43 8.17 1.53 -12.49
C LYS A 43 7.97 2.88 -11.78
N LEU A 44 6.80 3.50 -11.93
CA LEU A 44 6.46 4.76 -11.27
C LEU A 44 6.44 4.62 -9.75
N LEU A 45 5.99 3.48 -9.23
CA LEU A 45 6.01 3.22 -7.78
C LEU A 45 7.44 3.14 -7.25
N ILE A 46 8.35 2.49 -7.98
CA ILE A 46 9.77 2.44 -7.63
C ILE A 46 10.37 3.85 -7.64
N GLU A 47 10.06 4.67 -8.64
CA GLU A 47 10.49 6.07 -8.68
C GLU A 47 9.91 6.88 -7.50
N ALA A 48 8.61 6.70 -7.20
CA ALA A 48 7.94 7.37 -6.09
C ALA A 48 8.64 7.08 -4.75
N LYS A 49 9.03 5.82 -4.51
CA LYS A 49 9.85 5.45 -3.35
C LYS A 49 11.17 6.20 -3.30
N LYS A 50 11.90 6.24 -4.42
CA LYS A 50 13.22 6.91 -4.50
C LYS A 50 13.14 8.40 -4.19
N VAL A 51 12.05 9.08 -4.58
CA VAL A 51 11.84 10.51 -4.27
C VAL A 51 11.23 10.75 -2.89
N GLY A 52 11.08 9.71 -2.07
CA GLY A 52 10.64 9.82 -0.68
C GLY A 52 9.12 9.92 -0.48
N VAL A 53 8.31 9.45 -1.43
CA VAL A 53 6.88 9.23 -1.18
C VAL A 53 6.76 8.09 -0.16
N LYS A 54 6.05 8.34 0.94
CA LYS A 54 5.79 7.32 1.96
C LYS A 54 4.70 6.39 1.46
N ILE A 55 4.92 5.08 1.53
CA ILE A 55 3.94 4.10 1.08
C ILE A 55 3.52 3.27 2.27
N ALA A 56 2.21 3.09 2.43
CA ALA A 56 1.65 2.31 3.51
C ALA A 56 0.69 1.25 2.97
N LEU A 57 0.72 0.08 3.59
CA LEU A 57 -0.25 -0.99 3.42
C LEU A 57 -1.21 -1.01 4.61
N ILE A 58 -2.48 -0.84 4.33
CA ILE A 58 -3.59 -0.92 5.26
C ILE A 58 -4.25 -2.27 5.07
N ILE A 59 -4.34 -3.05 6.14
CA ILE A 59 -5.09 -4.30 6.18
C ILE A 59 -6.27 -4.08 7.12
N PRO A 60 -7.49 -3.91 6.61
CA PRO A 60 -8.68 -3.79 7.43
C PRO A 60 -9.11 -5.15 8.00
N GLY A 61 -9.76 -5.11 9.15
CA GLY A 61 -10.64 -6.18 9.60
C GLY A 61 -12.00 -5.95 8.95
N ILE A 62 -12.46 -6.93 8.17
CA ILE A 62 -13.75 -6.92 7.48
C ILE A 62 -14.67 -7.90 8.21
N SER A 63 -15.86 -7.42 8.54
CA SER A 63 -16.93 -8.21 9.15
C SER A 63 -18.29 -7.74 8.64
N PRO A 64 -19.36 -8.52 8.83
CA PRO A 64 -20.71 -8.07 8.48
C PRO A 64 -21.16 -6.80 9.22
N THR A 65 -20.58 -6.49 10.37
CA THR A 65 -20.91 -5.30 11.17
C THR A 65 -20.10 -4.07 10.77
N GLY A 66 -19.10 -4.22 9.87
CA GLY A 66 -18.36 -3.11 9.30
C GLY A 66 -16.86 -3.38 9.11
N PHE A 67 -16.16 -2.27 8.88
CA PHE A 67 -14.72 -2.22 8.63
C PHE A 67 -13.99 -1.58 9.81
N SER A 68 -12.84 -2.15 10.16
CA SER A 68 -11.93 -1.60 11.16
C SER A 68 -10.50 -1.62 10.63
N LEU A 69 -9.63 -0.75 11.14
CA LEU A 69 -8.21 -0.83 10.87
C LEU A 69 -7.60 -1.96 11.71
N ARG A 70 -7.24 -3.09 11.09
CA ARG A 70 -6.61 -4.21 11.80
C ARG A 70 -5.10 -4.02 11.91
N ARG A 71 -4.44 -3.70 10.79
CA ARG A 71 -2.99 -3.45 10.73
C ARG A 71 -2.63 -2.35 9.73
N PHE A 72 -1.49 -1.72 10.02
CA PHE A 72 -0.87 -0.68 9.22
C PHE A 72 0.63 -0.98 9.11
N TYR A 73 1.16 -1.05 7.89
CA TYR A 73 2.58 -1.25 7.65
C TYR A 73 3.13 -0.15 6.74
N LEU A 74 4.22 0.49 7.15
CA LEU A 74 5.04 1.28 6.24
C LEU A 74 5.83 0.33 5.33
N LEU A 75 5.76 0.58 4.03
CA LEU A 75 6.49 -0.15 3.01
C LEU A 75 7.69 0.70 2.58
N ASN A 76 8.84 0.44 3.19
CA ASN A 76 10.12 1.01 2.75
C ASN A 76 10.54 0.36 1.42
#